data_AF-A0A535XHD6-F1
#
_entry.id   AF-A0A535XHD6-F1
#
_cell.length_a   1.000
_cell.length_b   1.000
_cell.length_c   1.000
_cell.angle_alpha   90.00
_cell.angle_beta   90.00
_cell.angle_gamma   90.00
#
_symmetry.space_group_name_H-M   'P 1'
#
loop_
_entity.id
_entity.type
_entity.pdbx_description
1 polymer ?
#
loop_
_entity_poly.entity_id
_entity_poly.type
_entity_poly.pdbx_seq_one_letter_code
_entity_poly.pdbx_strand_id
1 'polypeptide(L)'
;NCPHPAVMQRALRSNWTQIRRSWYIFAFQLPWLPEWGLRRDGARALKNTLRRSSKPGTFSDADLDEYARAFSAPGAATGAINYYRAAARSRVPSAKIRAPTLLIWGEDDFALGIELTRGMDGLFEIPPRIEYVPDTSHWVMEERPELVNQLLEEFLGA
;
A
#
# COMPACT_ATOMS: atom_id res chain seq x y z
N ASN A 1 0.30 5.62 -1.06
CA ASN A 1 0.07 5.71 0.40
C ASN A 1 1.05 4.83 1.16
N CYS A 2 1.84 5.40 2.06
CA CYS A 2 2.75 4.63 2.91
C CYS A 2 2.92 5.32 4.27
N PRO A 3 2.41 4.75 5.38
CA PRO A 3 2.52 5.37 6.68
C PRO A 3 3.89 5.12 7.31
N HIS A 4 4.35 6.05 8.13
CA HIS A 4 5.53 5.81 8.94
C HIS A 4 5.32 4.57 9.86
N PRO A 5 6.28 3.64 9.98
CA PRO A 5 6.10 2.41 10.77
C PRO A 5 5.61 2.65 12.21
N ALA A 6 6.14 3.64 12.92
CA ALA A 6 5.67 4.01 14.27
C ALA A 6 4.22 4.53 14.32
N VAL A 7 3.73 5.19 13.27
CA VAL A 7 2.32 5.62 13.19
C VAL A 7 1.42 4.41 12.97
N MET A 8 1.78 3.55 12.01
CA MET A 8 1.06 2.30 11.75
C MET A 8 0.98 1.41 13.00
N GLN A 9 2.10 1.22 13.71
CA GLN A 9 2.13 0.41 14.95
C GLN A 9 1.26 0.99 16.07
N ARG A 10 1.15 2.33 16.17
CA ARG A 10 0.21 2.96 17.12
C ARG A 10 -1.23 2.76 16.69
N ALA A 11 -1.53 2.99 15.42
CA ALA A 11 -2.88 2.83 14.87
C ALA A 11 -3.41 1.38 15.01
N LEU A 12 -2.57 0.37 14.77
CA LEU A 12 -2.95 -1.03 14.95
C LEU A 12 -3.22 -1.43 16.41
N ARG A 13 -2.86 -0.60 17.40
CA ARG A 13 -3.16 -0.82 18.83
C ARG A 13 -4.39 -0.09 19.32
N SER A 14 -4.76 1.04 18.71
CA SER A 14 -5.78 1.94 19.27
C SER A 14 -6.83 2.45 18.29
N ASN A 15 -6.64 2.30 16.97
CA ASN A 15 -7.57 2.77 15.95
C ASN A 15 -8.35 1.60 15.35
N TRP A 16 -9.58 1.41 15.82
CA TRP A 16 -10.49 0.36 15.35
C TRP A 16 -10.78 0.41 13.85
N THR A 17 -10.88 1.60 13.27
CA THR A 17 -11.11 1.77 11.82
C THR A 17 -9.93 1.21 11.04
N GLN A 18 -8.70 1.57 11.42
CA GLN A 18 -7.51 1.07 10.75
C GLN A 18 -7.29 -0.43 10.99
N ILE A 19 -7.56 -0.94 12.20
CA ILE A 19 -7.49 -2.37 12.50
C ILE A 19 -8.43 -3.16 11.58
N ARG A 20 -9.67 -2.68 11.40
CA ARG A 20 -10.64 -3.29 10.48
C ARG A 20 -10.17 -3.25 9.03
N ARG A 21 -9.62 -2.13 8.56
CA ARG A 21 -9.03 -2.03 7.21
C ARG A 21 -7.85 -3.00 7.02
N SER A 22 -7.12 -3.27 8.09
CA SER A 22 -5.92 -4.14 8.09
C SER A 22 -6.21 -5.63 8.29
N TRP A 23 -7.48 -6.07 8.22
CA TRP A 23 -7.89 -7.46 8.46
C TRP A 23 -7.13 -8.46 7.58
N TYR A 24 -6.80 -8.08 6.35
CA TYR A 24 -6.12 -8.92 5.38
C TYR A 24 -4.71 -9.31 5.83
N ILE A 25 -4.03 -8.47 6.62
CA ILE A 25 -2.69 -8.77 7.18
C ILE A 25 -2.76 -10.01 8.08
N PHE A 26 -3.84 -10.13 8.86
CA PHE A 26 -4.09 -11.29 9.72
C PHE A 26 -4.46 -12.53 8.89
N ALA A 27 -5.32 -12.37 7.88
CA ALA A 27 -5.66 -13.46 6.96
C ALA A 27 -4.42 -14.05 6.25
N PHE A 28 -3.45 -13.19 5.90
CA PHE A 28 -2.18 -13.61 5.29
C PHE A 28 -1.22 -14.37 6.22
N GLN A 29 -1.50 -14.42 7.53
CA GLN A 29 -0.72 -15.25 8.45
C GLN A 29 -1.03 -16.74 8.33
N LEU A 30 -2.18 -17.11 7.74
CA LEU A 30 -2.57 -18.51 7.55
C LEU A 30 -1.61 -19.20 6.58
N PRO A 31 -1.16 -20.44 6.89
CA PRO A 31 -0.29 -21.19 5.98
C PRO A 31 -1.06 -21.63 4.74
N TRP A 32 -0.43 -21.53 3.57
CA TRP A 32 -0.85 -22.06 2.26
C TRP A 32 -2.12 -21.46 1.63
N LEU A 33 -3.14 -21.12 2.44
CA LEU A 33 -4.44 -20.64 1.96
C LEU A 33 -4.34 -19.34 1.13
N PRO A 34 -3.60 -18.30 1.58
CA PRO A 34 -3.43 -17.08 0.79
C PRO A 34 -2.72 -17.34 -0.55
N GLU A 35 -1.65 -18.16 -0.55
CA GLU A 35 -0.89 -18.49 -1.76
C GLU A 35 -1.74 -19.25 -2.76
N TRP A 36 -2.54 -20.19 -2.27
CA TRP A 36 -3.47 -20.95 -3.09
C TRP A 36 -4.53 -20.04 -3.71
N GLY A 37 -5.13 -19.14 -2.91
CA GLY A 37 -6.16 -18.21 -3.39
C GLY A 37 -5.64 -17.22 -4.44
N LEU A 38 -4.42 -16.71 -4.29
CA LEU A 38 -3.82 -15.78 -5.25
C LEU A 38 -3.45 -16.41 -6.59
N ARG A 39 -3.14 -17.72 -6.63
CA ARG A 39 -2.74 -18.41 -7.86
C ARG A 39 -3.90 -19.08 -8.59
N ARG A 40 -4.98 -19.41 -7.87
CA ARG A 40 -6.10 -20.16 -8.41
C ARG A 40 -6.88 -19.36 -9.46
N ASP A 41 -7.49 -20.07 -10.40
CA ASP A 41 -8.38 -19.53 -11.43
C ASP A 41 -7.77 -18.38 -12.25
N GLY A 42 -6.48 -18.48 -12.59
CA GLY A 42 -5.77 -17.44 -13.35
C GLY A 42 -5.60 -16.13 -12.57
N ALA A 43 -5.32 -16.24 -11.26
CA ALA A 43 -5.22 -15.12 -10.32
C ALA A 43 -6.47 -14.22 -10.27
N ARG A 44 -7.67 -14.81 -10.44
CA ARG A 44 -8.95 -14.09 -10.41
C ARG A 44 -9.12 -13.23 -9.15
N ALA A 45 -8.68 -13.74 -8.00
CA ALA A 45 -8.74 -13.00 -6.74
C ALA A 45 -7.93 -11.70 -6.80
N LEU A 46 -6.70 -11.76 -7.34
CA LEU A 46 -5.84 -10.59 -7.53
C LEU A 46 -6.50 -9.58 -8.47
N LYS A 47 -6.94 -10.02 -9.65
CA LYS A 47 -7.59 -9.13 -10.64
C LYS A 47 -8.81 -8.43 -10.06
N ASN A 48 -9.65 -9.17 -9.33
CA ASN A 48 -10.83 -8.62 -8.68
C ASN A 48 -10.47 -7.62 -7.58
N THR A 49 -9.43 -7.89 -6.79
CA THR A 49 -8.96 -6.94 -5.78
C THR A 49 -8.46 -5.65 -6.44
N LEU A 50 -7.61 -5.73 -7.47
CA LEU A 50 -7.13 -4.54 -8.20
C LEU A 50 -8.30 -3.70 -8.71
N ARG A 51 -9.26 -4.30 -9.44
CA ARG A 51 -10.44 -3.59 -9.95
C ARG A 51 -11.32 -2.95 -8.86
N ARG A 52 -11.52 -3.63 -7.73
CA ARG A 52 -12.40 -3.15 -6.65
C ARG A 52 -11.73 -2.12 -5.75
N SER A 53 -10.40 -2.12 -5.71
CA SER A 53 -9.61 -1.20 -4.89
C SER A 53 -9.12 0.02 -5.66
N SER A 54 -9.38 0.09 -6.97
CA SER A 54 -9.10 1.24 -7.82
C SER A 54 -10.38 1.91 -8.30
N LYS A 55 -10.25 3.10 -8.89
CA LYS A 55 -11.33 3.74 -9.63
C LYS A 55 -11.65 2.96 -10.92
N PRO A 56 -12.86 3.11 -11.47
CA PRO A 56 -13.21 2.49 -12.74
C PRO A 56 -12.29 2.96 -13.87
N GLY A 57 -11.81 2.01 -14.68
CA GLY A 57 -10.93 2.31 -15.82
C GLY A 57 -9.44 2.44 -15.48
N THR A 58 -9.03 2.36 -14.22
CA THR A 58 -7.61 2.41 -13.82
C THR A 58 -6.79 1.28 -14.44
N PHE A 59 -7.29 0.04 -14.36
CA PHE A 59 -6.60 -1.12 -14.90
C PHE A 59 -7.39 -1.68 -16.08
N SER A 60 -6.74 -1.74 -17.24
CA SER A 60 -7.26 -2.46 -18.41
C SER A 60 -7.20 -3.98 -18.19
N ASP A 61 -7.88 -4.73 -19.04
CA ASP A 61 -7.83 -6.20 -18.98
C ASP A 61 -6.40 -6.71 -19.22
N ALA A 62 -5.64 -6.04 -20.08
CA ALA A 62 -4.24 -6.35 -20.36
C ALA A 62 -3.34 -6.11 -19.13
N ASP A 63 -3.54 -5.02 -18.40
CA ASP A 63 -2.78 -4.73 -17.17
C ASP A 63 -3.04 -5.81 -16.13
N LEU A 64 -4.31 -6.20 -15.95
CA LEU A 64 -4.70 -7.23 -15.00
C LEU A 64 -4.18 -8.62 -15.39
N ASP A 65 -4.11 -8.92 -16.68
CA ASP A 65 -3.47 -10.13 -17.20
C ASP A 65 -1.97 -10.14 -16.92
N GLU A 66 -1.30 -8.99 -17.06
CA GLU A 66 0.12 -8.85 -16.77
C GLU A 66 0.42 -8.98 -15.27
N TYR A 67 -0.36 -8.35 -14.39
CA TYR A 67 -0.26 -8.57 -12.94
C TYR A 67 -0.50 -10.04 -12.57
N ALA A 68 -1.49 -10.68 -13.19
CA ALA A 68 -1.77 -12.10 -12.96
C ALA A 68 -0.61 -12.98 -13.42
N ARG A 69 -0.01 -12.70 -14.57
CA ARG A 69 1.18 -13.40 -15.07
C ARG A 69 2.35 -13.25 -14.10
N ALA A 70 2.62 -12.04 -13.63
CA ALA A 70 3.70 -11.75 -12.68
C ALA A 70 3.50 -12.47 -11.33
N PHE A 71 2.30 -12.41 -10.74
CA PHE A 71 2.00 -13.08 -9.46
C PHE A 71 1.93 -14.61 -9.58
N SER A 72 1.68 -15.13 -10.78
CA SER A 72 1.68 -16.57 -11.07
C SER A 72 3.09 -17.15 -11.24
N ALA A 73 4.12 -16.32 -11.38
CA ALA A 73 5.49 -16.79 -11.45
C ALA A 73 5.86 -17.60 -10.18
N PRO A 74 6.68 -18.66 -10.31
CA PRO A 74 7.10 -19.47 -9.16
C PRO A 74 7.65 -18.60 -8.03
N GLY A 75 7.09 -18.76 -6.83
CA GLY A 75 7.50 -18.00 -5.65
C GLY A 75 6.92 -16.59 -5.51
N ALA A 76 6.38 -15.96 -6.57
CA ALA A 76 5.94 -14.56 -6.53
C ALA A 76 4.80 -14.31 -5.51
N ALA A 77 3.69 -15.05 -5.59
CA ALA A 77 2.61 -14.95 -4.61
C ALA A 77 3.09 -15.22 -3.17
N THR A 78 3.97 -16.21 -2.98
CA THR A 78 4.55 -16.54 -1.68
C THR A 78 5.40 -15.39 -1.14
N GLY A 79 6.22 -14.75 -1.98
CA GLY A 79 7.01 -13.58 -1.63
C GLY A 79 6.13 -12.39 -1.21
N ALA A 80 5.10 -12.09 -2.00
CA ALA A 80 4.15 -11.02 -1.69
C ALA A 80 3.42 -11.25 -0.36
N ILE A 81 3.00 -12.48 -0.06
CA ILE A 81 2.37 -12.83 1.23
C ILE A 81 3.38 -12.79 2.37
N ASN A 82 4.61 -13.25 2.14
CA ASN A 82 5.66 -13.25 3.15
C ASN A 82 6.04 -11.85 3.61
N TYR A 83 5.86 -10.81 2.77
CA TYR A 83 5.97 -9.42 3.20
C TYR A 83 5.06 -9.11 4.40
N TYR A 84 3.79 -9.50 4.34
CA TYR A 84 2.83 -9.30 5.43
C TYR A 84 3.12 -10.19 6.65
N ARG A 85 3.62 -11.42 6.42
CA ARG A 85 4.07 -12.29 7.52
C ARG A 85 5.26 -11.71 8.26
N ALA A 86 6.24 -11.18 7.52
CA ALA A 86 7.38 -10.50 8.11
C ALA A 86 6.93 -9.25 8.88
N ALA A 87 6.05 -8.43 8.32
CA ALA A 87 5.53 -7.23 8.99
C ALA A 87 4.84 -7.54 10.34
N ALA A 88 4.16 -8.69 10.45
CA ALA A 88 3.50 -9.12 11.69
C ALA A 88 4.44 -9.83 12.69
N ARG A 89 5.46 -10.54 12.21
CA ARG A 89 6.32 -11.42 13.03
C ARG A 89 7.67 -10.80 13.37
N SER A 90 8.11 -9.81 12.62
CA SER A 90 9.39 -9.15 12.79
C SER A 90 9.20 -7.74 13.34
N ARG A 91 10.15 -7.31 14.18
CA ARG A 91 10.20 -5.92 14.64
C ARG A 91 10.63 -5.04 13.46
N VAL A 92 9.71 -4.24 12.93
CA VAL A 92 10.04 -3.20 11.96
C VAL A 92 10.76 -2.08 12.71
N PRO A 93 12.04 -1.79 12.41
CA PRO A 93 12.76 -0.67 13.01
C PRO A 93 12.04 0.63 12.68
N SER A 94 11.94 1.50 13.68
CA SER A 94 11.44 2.85 13.51
C SER A 94 12.58 3.79 13.89
N ALA A 95 13.23 4.37 12.88
CA ALA A 95 14.25 5.38 13.06
C ALA A 95 13.72 6.73 12.55
N LYS A 96 14.26 7.83 13.11
CA LYS A 96 13.97 9.17 12.61
C LYS A 96 14.45 9.30 11.17
N ILE A 97 13.57 9.64 10.25
CA ILE A 97 13.90 9.85 8.84
C ILE A 97 14.62 11.19 8.70
N ARG A 98 15.85 11.18 8.18
CA ARG A 98 16.68 12.38 8.04
C ARG A 98 16.64 13.02 6.66
N ALA A 99 16.28 12.25 5.63
CA ALA A 99 16.19 12.75 4.27
C ALA A 99 14.94 13.62 4.09
N PRO A 100 14.99 14.64 3.19
CA PRO A 100 13.77 15.26 2.67
C PRO A 100 12.79 14.18 2.21
N THR A 101 11.51 14.35 2.51
CA THR A 101 10.49 13.33 2.22
C THR A 101 9.28 13.98 1.58
N LEU A 102 8.86 13.45 0.44
CA LEU A 102 7.55 13.68 -0.16
C LEU A 102 6.65 12.46 0.14
N LEU A 103 5.46 12.71 0.66
CA LEU A 103 4.43 11.70 0.89
C LEU A 103 3.20 12.02 0.03
N ILE A 104 2.98 11.24 -1.02
CA ILE A 104 1.79 11.34 -1.87
C ILE A 104 0.71 10.37 -1.38
N TRP A 105 -0.50 10.87 -1.14
CA TRP A 105 -1.57 10.14 -0.46
C TRP A 105 -2.94 10.25 -1.15
N GLY A 106 -3.46 9.16 -1.69
CA GLY A 106 -4.85 9.06 -2.18
C GLY A 106 -5.84 8.98 -1.03
N GLU A 107 -6.85 9.86 -1.03
CA GLU A 107 -7.78 10.01 0.11
C GLU A 107 -8.80 8.87 0.24
N ASP A 108 -9.12 8.18 -0.87
CA ASP A 108 -10.14 7.12 -0.94
C ASP A 108 -9.55 5.71 -0.76
N ASP A 109 -8.42 5.60 -0.08
CA ASP A 109 -7.73 4.33 0.12
C ASP A 109 -8.52 3.40 1.06
N PHE A 110 -8.84 2.22 0.55
CA PHE A 110 -9.59 1.18 1.27
C PHE A 110 -8.77 0.52 2.39
N ALA A 111 -7.44 0.53 2.29
CA ALA A 111 -6.51 -0.17 3.16
C ALA A 111 -5.84 0.76 4.18
N LEU A 112 -5.51 2.00 3.81
CA LEU A 112 -4.77 2.94 4.64
C LEU A 112 -5.53 4.26 4.80
N GLY A 113 -5.97 4.55 6.02
CA GLY A 113 -6.68 5.80 6.31
C GLY A 113 -5.78 7.03 6.37
N ILE A 114 -6.31 8.19 5.96
CA ILE A 114 -5.63 9.49 6.02
C ILE A 114 -5.15 9.84 7.43
N GLU A 115 -5.77 9.30 8.48
CA GLU A 115 -5.31 9.49 9.85
C GLU A 115 -3.89 8.96 10.11
N LEU A 116 -3.37 8.09 9.24
CA LEU A 116 -2.01 7.58 9.31
C LEU A 116 -0.94 8.57 8.84
N THR A 117 -1.33 9.72 8.29
CA THR A 117 -0.41 10.84 7.99
C THR A 117 -0.28 11.82 9.15
N ARG A 118 -0.94 11.57 10.29
CA ARG A 118 -0.97 12.46 11.46
C ARG A 118 -0.06 11.94 12.58
N GLY A 119 0.32 12.84 13.51
CA GLY A 119 1.12 12.50 14.68
C GLY A 119 2.52 11.99 14.33
N MET A 120 3.15 12.63 13.33
CA MET A 120 4.49 12.33 12.85
C MET A 120 5.58 13.16 13.54
N ASP A 121 5.22 13.89 14.60
CA ASP A 121 6.13 14.74 15.37
C ASP A 121 7.36 13.95 15.86
N GLY A 122 8.54 14.49 15.57
CA GLY A 122 9.82 13.88 15.93
C GLY A 122 10.21 12.63 15.13
N LEU A 123 9.37 12.14 14.21
CA LEU A 123 9.69 11.01 13.33
C LEU A 123 10.52 11.42 12.11
N PHE A 124 10.53 12.70 11.78
CA PHE A 124 11.30 13.27 10.68
C PHE A 124 12.22 14.38 11.18
N GLU A 125 13.41 14.50 10.57
CA GLU A 125 14.33 15.63 10.80
C GLU A 125 13.75 16.91 10.21
N ILE A 126 13.19 16.80 9.00
CA ILE A 126 12.50 17.85 8.29
C ILE A 126 11.06 17.35 8.08
N PRO A 127 10.02 18.09 8.49
CA PRO A 127 8.63 17.69 8.25
C PRO A 127 8.41 17.30 6.78
N PRO A 128 7.76 16.16 6.49
CA PRO A 128 7.54 15.74 5.12
C PRO A 128 6.60 16.70 4.40
N ARG A 129 6.84 16.95 3.10
CA ARG A 129 5.83 17.54 2.21
C ARG A 129 4.77 16.45 1.98
N ILE A 130 3.52 16.75 2.31
CA ILE A 130 2.41 15.79 2.15
C ILE A 130 1.48 16.32 1.08
N GLU A 131 1.26 15.53 0.04
CA GLU A 131 0.35 15.83 -1.06
C GLU A 131 -0.83 14.87 -0.98
N TYR A 132 -1.99 15.41 -0.62
CA TYR A 132 -3.24 14.67 -0.63
C TYR A 132 -3.86 14.75 -2.02
N VAL A 133 -4.29 13.60 -2.54
CA VAL A 133 -4.87 13.47 -3.87
C VAL A 133 -6.33 13.07 -3.71
N PRO A 134 -7.28 14.02 -3.87
CA PRO A 134 -8.71 13.76 -3.76
C PRO A 134 -9.18 12.77 -4.82
N ASP A 135 -10.30 12.10 -4.53
CA ASP A 135 -10.96 11.18 -5.45
C ASP A 135 -10.02 10.12 -6.05
N THR A 136 -9.07 9.64 -5.23
CA THR A 136 -7.99 8.74 -5.65
C THR A 136 -7.79 7.64 -4.62
N SER A 137 -7.69 6.40 -5.11
CA SER A 137 -7.62 5.20 -4.27
C SER A 137 -6.21 4.93 -3.71
N HIS A 138 -5.97 3.69 -3.29
CA HIS A 138 -4.64 3.19 -2.94
C HIS A 138 -3.62 3.32 -4.09
N TRP A 139 -4.10 3.28 -5.35
CA TRP A 139 -3.28 3.17 -6.56
C TRP A 139 -2.99 4.52 -7.21
N VAL A 140 -2.52 5.50 -6.43
CA VAL A 140 -2.28 6.87 -6.89
C VAL A 140 -1.42 6.94 -8.16
N MET A 141 -0.40 6.09 -8.27
CA MET A 141 0.49 6.02 -9.43
C MET A 141 -0.24 5.65 -10.72
N GLU A 142 -1.25 4.77 -10.63
CA GLU A 142 -2.01 4.27 -11.78
C GLU A 142 -3.20 5.18 -12.10
N GLU A 143 -3.75 5.87 -11.09
CA GLU A 143 -4.93 6.73 -11.24
C GLU A 143 -4.64 8.17 -11.59
N ARG A 144 -3.47 8.68 -11.20
CA ARG A 144 -3.02 10.06 -11.42
C ARG A 144 -1.54 10.11 -11.84
N PRO A 145 -1.11 9.33 -12.86
CA PRO A 145 0.30 9.20 -13.20
C PRO A 145 0.96 10.55 -13.54
N GLU A 146 0.27 11.44 -14.25
CA GLU A 146 0.81 12.76 -14.62
C GLU A 146 1.07 13.63 -13.39
N LEU A 147 0.12 13.68 -12.46
CA LEU A 147 0.27 14.43 -11.21
C LEU A 147 1.42 13.86 -10.36
N VAL A 148 1.48 12.52 -10.24
CA VAL A 148 2.56 11.92 -9.45
C VAL A 148 3.92 12.20 -10.08
N ASN A 149 4.05 12.05 -11.40
CA ASN A 149 5.31 12.34 -12.09
C ASN A 149 5.71 13.80 -11.90
N GLN A 150 4.79 14.75 -12.05
CA GLN A 150 5.04 16.17 -11.79
C GLN A 150 5.53 16.40 -10.35
N LEU A 151 4.85 15.83 -9.35
CA LEU A 151 5.24 15.99 -7.94
C LEU A 151 6.63 15.40 -7.65
N LEU A 152 6.97 14.28 -8.31
CA LEU A 152 8.29 13.66 -8.22
C LEU A 152 9.37 14.52 -8.87
N GLU A 153 9.13 15.06 -10.06
CA GLU A 153 10.05 15.97 -10.77
C GLU A 153 10.31 17.23 -9.95
N GLU A 154 9.26 17.89 -9.47
CA GLU A 154 9.35 19.06 -8.59
C GLU A 154 10.16 18.77 -7.32
N PHE A 155 9.95 17.61 -6.71
CA PHE A 155 10.62 17.24 -5.46
C PHE A 155 12.09 16.88 -5.65
N LEU A 156 12.43 16.24 -6.77
CA LEU A 156 13.79 15.86 -7.12
C LEU A 156 14.58 17.01 -7.78
N GLY A 157 13.91 18.07 -8.20
CA GLY A 157 14.50 19.21 -8.89
C GLY A 157 14.93 18.88 -10.32
N ALA A 158 14.18 18.01 -11.00
CA ALA A 158 14.41 17.61 -12.39
C ALA A 158 13.71 18.56 -13.37
#